data_AF-A0A529Q6L4-F1
#
_entry.id   AF-A0A529Q6L4-F1
#
_cell.length_a   1.000
_cell.length_b   1.000
_cell.length_c   1.000
_cell.angle_alpha   90.00
_cell.angle_beta   90.00
_cell.angle_gamma   90.00
#
_symmetry.space_group_name_H-M   'P 1'
#
loop_
_entity.id
_entity.type
_entity.pdbx_description
1 polymer ?
#
loop_
_entity_poly.entity_id
_entity_poly.type
_entity_poly.pdbx_seq_one_letter_code
_entity_poly.pdbx_strand_id
1 'polypeptide(L)'
;MTDTVKFTAMKDGDKEDYEFLTAHEIDYAAKTGDRLLDALVQLDEGLSGYKITRLGHSLQAATRAWKDGADTDWIVSALLHDIGDIYAPYNHDEYAAAILKPFVREQCTWVVEKHGDFQRLYYAHHLGGDRHARDRFAGHVYFDDCDQF
;
A
#
# COMPACT_ATOMS: atom_id res chain seq x y z
N MET A 1 -12.77 -1.56 35.01
CA MET A 1 -13.49 -0.68 34.06
C MET A 1 -12.41 -0.07 33.18
N THR A 2 -12.59 -0.05 31.87
CA THR A 2 -11.67 0.66 30.97
C THR A 2 -11.96 2.14 31.13
N ASP A 3 -10.93 2.94 31.41
CA ASP A 3 -11.09 4.39 31.47
C ASP A 3 -11.51 4.93 30.09
N THR A 4 -12.33 5.98 30.06
CA THR A 4 -12.85 6.60 28.84
C THR A 4 -12.79 8.12 28.94
N VAL A 5 -12.85 8.80 27.79
CA VAL A 5 -13.05 10.25 27.74
C VAL A 5 -14.37 10.68 28.38
N LYS A 6 -14.46 11.95 28.78
CA LYS A 6 -15.65 12.55 29.39
C LYS A 6 -16.72 12.95 28.36
N PHE A 7 -16.31 13.28 27.13
CA PHE A 7 -17.20 13.82 26.11
C PHE A 7 -17.99 12.73 25.35
N THR A 8 -19.13 13.13 24.77
CA THR A 8 -19.91 12.31 23.82
C THR A 8 -19.83 12.83 22.37
N ALA A 9 -19.37 14.08 22.17
CA ALA A 9 -19.04 14.65 20.87
C ALA A 9 -17.67 15.34 20.94
N MET A 10 -16.82 15.17 19.91
CA MET A 10 -15.44 15.66 19.92
C MET A 10 -15.31 17.15 20.26
N LYS A 11 -16.22 18.00 19.77
CA LYS A 11 -16.21 19.44 20.05
C LYS A 11 -16.30 19.81 21.54
N ASP A 12 -16.74 18.87 22.39
CA ASP A 12 -16.94 19.07 23.82
C ASP A 12 -15.78 18.46 24.65
N GLY A 13 -14.75 17.91 24.00
CA GLY A 13 -13.57 17.36 24.66
C GLY A 13 -12.61 18.44 25.18
N ASP A 14 -11.92 18.12 26.27
CA ASP A 14 -10.88 18.98 26.83
C ASP A 14 -9.47 18.38 26.69
N LYS A 15 -8.47 19.11 27.19
CA LYS A 15 -7.07 18.75 27.02
C LYS A 15 -6.77 17.37 27.61
N GLU A 16 -7.28 17.07 28.79
CA GLU A 16 -7.05 15.79 29.47
C GLU A 16 -7.65 14.63 28.68
N ASP A 17 -8.83 14.80 28.06
CA ASP A 17 -9.43 13.79 27.19
C ASP A 17 -8.53 13.50 25.97
N TYR A 18 -7.96 14.54 25.35
CA TYR A 18 -7.12 14.38 24.17
C TYR A 18 -5.71 13.87 24.47
N GLU A 19 -5.13 14.22 25.62
CA GLU A 19 -3.87 13.61 26.08
C GLU A 19 -4.06 12.11 26.34
N PHE A 20 -5.20 11.73 26.96
CA PHE A 20 -5.58 10.33 27.15
C PHE A 20 -5.73 9.59 25.81
N LEU A 21 -6.47 10.17 24.85
CA LEU A 21 -6.66 9.56 23.53
C LEU A 21 -5.36 9.46 22.75
N THR A 22 -4.51 10.49 22.79
CA THR A 22 -3.23 10.52 22.07
C THR A 22 -2.34 9.35 22.48
N ALA A 23 -2.28 9.02 23.77
CA ALA A 23 -1.52 7.85 24.24
C ALA A 23 -2.05 6.53 23.64
N HIS A 24 -3.38 6.39 23.53
CA HIS A 24 -4.01 5.21 22.93
C HIS A 24 -3.82 5.17 21.41
N GLU A 25 -3.90 6.31 20.74
CA GLU A 25 -3.65 6.44 19.30
C GLU A 25 -2.21 6.06 18.95
N ILE A 26 -1.22 6.50 19.73
CA ILE A 26 0.19 6.12 19.56
C ILE A 26 0.38 4.61 19.72
N ASP A 27 -0.17 4.00 20.79
CA ASP A 27 -0.08 2.54 21.00
C ASP A 27 -0.77 1.77 19.87
N TYR A 28 -1.93 2.24 19.41
CA TYR A 28 -2.64 1.63 18.29
C TYR A 28 -1.84 1.75 16.99
N ALA A 29 -1.31 2.93 16.68
CA ALA A 29 -0.52 3.20 15.47
C ALA A 29 0.78 2.40 15.44
N ALA A 30 1.43 2.17 16.58
CA ALA A 30 2.65 1.35 16.68
C ALA A 30 2.44 -0.10 16.21
N LYS A 31 1.20 -0.62 16.29
CA LYS A 31 0.82 -1.96 15.86
C LYS A 31 0.38 -2.04 14.39
N THR A 32 0.59 -0.99 13.59
CA THR A 32 0.18 -0.97 12.18
C THR A 32 0.90 -2.03 11.35
N GLY A 33 2.18 -2.27 11.60
CA GLY A 33 2.94 -3.31 10.92
C GLY A 33 2.32 -4.69 11.09
N ASP A 34 1.97 -5.08 12.31
CA ASP A 34 1.35 -6.39 12.60
C ASP A 34 0.03 -6.55 11.84
N ARG A 35 -0.82 -5.52 11.84
CA ARG A 35 -2.08 -5.54 11.10
C ARG A 35 -1.89 -5.63 9.59
N LEU A 36 -0.82 -5.03 9.05
CA LEU A 36 -0.49 -5.16 7.63
C LEU A 36 -0.01 -6.57 7.29
N LEU A 37 0.74 -7.23 8.18
CA LEU A 37 1.12 -8.63 8.00
C LEU A 37 -0.11 -9.55 8.04
N ASP A 38 -1.04 -9.32 8.97
CA ASP A 38 -2.30 -10.06 9.03
C ASP A 38 -3.12 -9.86 7.74
N ALA A 39 -3.22 -8.61 7.25
CA ALA A 39 -3.90 -8.29 6.00
C ALA A 39 -3.22 -8.95 4.79
N LEU A 40 -1.89 -8.99 4.77
CA LEU A 40 -1.12 -9.64 3.70
C LEU A 40 -1.48 -11.13 3.60
N VAL A 41 -1.68 -11.82 4.73
CA VAL A 41 -2.12 -13.23 4.75
C VAL A 41 -3.51 -13.39 4.10
N GLN A 42 -4.42 -12.43 4.29
CA GLN A 42 -5.76 -12.48 3.68
C GLN A 42 -5.73 -12.40 2.15
N LEU A 43 -4.65 -11.89 1.54
CA LEU A 43 -4.46 -11.92 0.09
C LEU A 43 -4.32 -13.34 -0.48
N ASP A 44 -4.18 -14.36 0.36
CA ASP A 44 -4.17 -15.75 -0.08
C ASP A 44 -5.56 -16.25 -0.49
N GLU A 45 -6.63 -15.64 0.07
CA GLU A 45 -8.02 -16.02 -0.19
C GLU A 45 -8.67 -15.23 -1.35
N GLY A 46 -7.90 -14.33 -2.00
CA GLY A 46 -8.38 -13.33 -2.95
C GLY A 46 -8.68 -13.79 -4.38
N LEU A 47 -8.60 -12.84 -5.32
CA LEU A 47 -9.06 -12.93 -6.72
C LEU A 47 -8.71 -14.28 -7.40
N SER A 48 -9.75 -15.02 -7.80
CA SER A 48 -9.60 -16.29 -8.51
C SER A 48 -9.28 -16.08 -10.00
N GLY A 49 -8.54 -17.02 -10.60
CA GLY A 49 -8.23 -17.04 -12.04
C GLY A 49 -6.75 -16.90 -12.41
N TYR A 50 -5.92 -16.41 -11.49
CA TYR A 50 -4.45 -16.46 -11.63
C TYR A 50 -3.87 -17.80 -11.14
N LYS A 51 -2.68 -18.15 -11.63
CA LYS A 51 -1.98 -19.39 -11.24
C LYS A 51 -1.41 -19.36 -9.82
N ILE A 52 -1.26 -18.17 -9.25
CA ILE A 52 -0.79 -17.94 -7.89
C ILE A 52 -1.76 -16.98 -7.20
N THR A 53 -1.87 -17.07 -5.88
CA THR A 53 -2.66 -16.16 -5.07
C THR A 53 -2.02 -14.77 -5.04
N ARG A 54 -2.77 -13.76 -4.58
CA ARG A 54 -2.24 -12.41 -4.46
C ARG A 54 -1.13 -12.32 -3.40
N LEU A 55 -1.25 -13.09 -2.31
CA LEU A 55 -0.14 -13.29 -1.36
C LEU A 55 1.09 -13.88 -2.07
N GLY A 56 0.90 -14.94 -2.85
CA GLY A 56 1.99 -15.57 -3.60
C GLY A 56 2.70 -14.61 -4.56
N HIS A 57 1.95 -13.76 -5.26
CA HIS A 57 2.50 -12.69 -6.10
C HIS A 57 3.29 -11.66 -5.29
N SER A 58 2.74 -11.18 -4.18
CA SER A 58 3.39 -10.21 -3.29
C SER A 58 4.73 -10.74 -2.76
N LEU A 59 4.76 -12.00 -2.30
CA LEU A 59 5.98 -12.67 -1.86
C LEU A 59 6.98 -12.86 -3.01
N GLN A 60 6.51 -13.18 -4.22
CA GLN A 60 7.36 -13.32 -5.39
C GLN A 60 8.04 -11.99 -5.75
N ALA A 61 7.29 -10.88 -5.78
CA ALA A 61 7.80 -9.55 -6.07
C ALA A 61 8.88 -9.14 -5.05
N ALA A 62 8.56 -9.22 -3.76
CA ALA A 62 9.51 -8.91 -2.69
C ALA A 62 10.76 -9.81 -2.72
N THR A 63 10.60 -11.10 -3.04
CA THR A 63 11.74 -12.04 -3.15
C THR A 63 12.67 -11.67 -4.30
N ARG A 64 12.14 -11.18 -5.43
CA ARG A 64 12.96 -10.71 -6.55
C ARG A 64 13.75 -9.46 -6.16
N ALA A 65 13.06 -8.45 -5.60
CA ALA A 65 13.70 -7.25 -5.06
C ALA A 65 14.83 -7.57 -4.07
N TRP A 66 14.58 -8.50 -3.14
CA TRP A 66 15.60 -8.92 -2.17
C TRP A 66 16.81 -9.61 -2.83
N LYS A 67 16.57 -10.48 -3.82
CA LYS A 67 17.66 -11.15 -4.56
C LYS A 67 18.47 -10.19 -5.42
N ASP A 68 17.85 -9.13 -5.89
CA ASP A 68 18.50 -8.07 -6.67
C ASP A 68 19.28 -7.08 -5.77
N GLY A 69 19.28 -7.30 -4.45
CA GLY A 69 20.03 -6.48 -3.49
C GLY A 69 19.39 -5.13 -3.21
N ALA A 70 18.07 -5.00 -3.44
CA ALA A 70 17.33 -3.79 -3.12
C ALA A 70 17.33 -3.52 -1.61
N ASP A 71 17.11 -2.26 -1.24
CA ASP A 71 16.99 -1.86 0.15
C ASP A 71 15.63 -2.18 0.76
N THR A 72 15.52 -1.96 2.08
CA THR A 72 14.31 -2.25 2.85
C THR A 72 13.08 -1.52 2.32
N ASP A 73 13.18 -0.24 1.97
CA ASP A 73 12.04 0.54 1.48
C ASP A 73 11.47 -0.09 0.20
N TRP A 74 12.34 -0.44 -0.74
CA TRP A 74 11.93 -1.07 -1.99
C TRP A 74 11.35 -2.47 -1.78
N ILE A 75 11.97 -3.28 -0.92
CA ILE A 75 11.47 -4.63 -0.60
C ILE A 75 10.08 -4.55 0.06
N VAL A 76 9.88 -3.63 1.01
CA VAL A 76 8.59 -3.43 1.68
C VAL A 76 7.54 -2.93 0.69
N SER A 77 7.90 -1.98 -0.19
CA SER A 77 7.01 -1.52 -1.25
C SER A 77 6.62 -2.64 -2.21
N ALA A 78 7.56 -3.48 -2.66
CA ALA A 78 7.26 -4.63 -3.51
C ALA A 78 6.37 -5.66 -2.78
N LEU A 79 6.57 -5.86 -1.47
CA LEU A 79 5.74 -6.77 -0.68
C LEU A 79 4.29 -6.26 -0.52
N LEU A 80 4.10 -4.95 -0.40
CA LEU A 80 2.82 -4.34 -0.03
C LEU A 80 2.12 -3.59 -1.16
N HIS A 81 2.68 -3.55 -2.39
CA HIS A 81 2.13 -2.75 -3.49
C HIS A 81 0.66 -3.07 -3.83
N ASP A 82 0.26 -4.33 -3.66
CA ASP A 82 -1.09 -4.82 -3.94
C ASP A 82 -1.98 -4.94 -2.69
N ILE A 83 -1.53 -4.48 -1.50
CA ILE A 83 -2.30 -4.65 -0.25
C ILE A 83 -3.68 -3.97 -0.31
N GLY A 84 -3.84 -2.97 -1.19
CA GLY A 84 -5.10 -2.29 -1.41
C GLY A 84 -6.19 -3.11 -2.08
N ASP A 85 -5.87 -4.26 -2.69
CA ASP A 85 -6.87 -5.14 -3.32
C ASP A 85 -7.97 -5.59 -2.34
N ILE A 86 -7.66 -5.65 -1.04
CA ILE A 86 -8.60 -6.07 0.00
C ILE A 86 -9.80 -5.12 0.09
N TYR A 87 -9.56 -3.81 -0.04
CA TYR A 87 -10.56 -2.78 0.27
C TYR A 87 -10.84 -1.81 -0.89
N ALA A 88 -9.92 -1.68 -1.83
CA ALA A 88 -9.93 -0.66 -2.88
C ALA A 88 -9.50 -1.21 -4.25
N PRO A 89 -10.13 -2.28 -4.77
CA PRO A 89 -9.66 -2.97 -5.99
C PRO A 89 -9.68 -2.12 -7.28
N TYR A 90 -10.32 -0.95 -7.28
CA TYR A 90 -10.36 -0.04 -8.44
C TYR A 90 -9.27 1.05 -8.41
N ASN A 91 -8.59 1.20 -7.28
CA ASN A 91 -7.53 2.19 -7.03
C ASN A 91 -6.58 1.67 -5.93
N HIS A 92 -6.23 0.39 -6.03
CA HIS A 92 -5.53 -0.35 -4.99
C HIS A 92 -4.11 0.19 -4.78
N ASP A 93 -3.51 0.66 -5.86
CA ASP A 93 -2.22 1.33 -5.96
C ASP A 93 -2.20 2.63 -5.14
N GLU A 94 -3.18 3.51 -5.33
CA GLU A 94 -3.31 4.75 -4.55
C GLU A 94 -3.52 4.46 -3.05
N TYR A 95 -4.34 3.46 -2.73
CA TYR A 95 -4.60 3.07 -1.35
C TYR A 95 -3.36 2.47 -0.67
N ALA A 96 -2.64 1.58 -1.36
CA ALA A 96 -1.39 1.02 -0.87
C ALA A 96 -0.33 2.11 -0.65
N ALA A 97 -0.20 3.05 -1.60
CA ALA A 97 0.73 4.18 -1.46
C ALA A 97 0.40 5.05 -0.24
N ALA A 98 -0.88 5.32 0.04
CA ALA A 98 -1.29 6.09 1.20
C ALA A 98 -0.89 5.44 2.53
N ILE A 99 -0.92 4.11 2.62
CA ILE A 99 -0.45 3.35 3.78
C ILE A 99 1.07 3.48 3.94
N LEU A 100 1.82 3.35 2.85
CA LEU A 100 3.28 3.29 2.88
C LEU A 100 3.96 4.65 3.03
N LYS A 101 3.33 5.71 2.52
CA LYS A 101 3.89 7.08 2.46
C LYS A 101 4.56 7.59 3.73
N PRO A 102 4.07 7.33 4.95
CA PRO A 102 4.72 7.80 6.18
C PRO A 102 6.03 7.06 6.52
N PHE A 103 6.31 5.92 5.89
CA PHE A 103 7.34 4.97 6.30
C PHE A 103 8.45 4.74 5.28
N VAL A 104 8.18 4.98 4.00
CA VAL A 104 9.15 4.77 2.90
C VAL A 104 9.48 6.08 2.19
N ARG A 105 10.62 6.12 1.51
CA ARG A 105 11.00 7.28 0.69
C ARG A 105 9.98 7.60 -0.41
N GLU A 106 10.01 8.86 -0.87
CA GLU A 106 9.09 9.41 -1.88
C GLU A 106 9.08 8.60 -3.17
N GLN A 107 10.25 8.17 -3.66
CA GLN A 107 10.37 7.30 -4.84
C GLN A 107 9.50 6.05 -4.72
N CYS A 108 9.62 5.31 -3.63
CA CYS A 108 8.87 4.07 -3.40
C CYS A 108 7.36 4.33 -3.29
N THR A 109 6.98 5.42 -2.62
CA THR A 109 5.57 5.85 -2.54
C THR A 109 5.01 6.11 -3.93
N TRP A 110 5.74 6.88 -4.74
CA TRP A 110 5.30 7.24 -6.09
C TRP A 110 5.19 6.03 -7.00
N VAL A 111 6.19 5.14 -6.96
CA VAL A 111 6.18 3.88 -7.73
C VAL A 111 4.97 3.03 -7.37
N VAL A 112 4.70 2.82 -6.08
CA VAL A 112 3.52 2.08 -5.64
C VAL A 112 2.23 2.79 -6.06
N GLU A 113 2.16 4.11 -5.99
CA GLU A 113 0.96 4.86 -6.38
C GLU A 113 0.66 4.73 -7.88
N LYS A 114 1.68 4.57 -8.74
CA LYS A 114 1.54 4.60 -10.20
C LYS A 114 1.67 3.25 -10.88
N HIS A 115 2.07 2.20 -10.16
CA HIS A 115 2.35 0.89 -10.76
C HIS A 115 1.16 0.33 -11.56
N GLY A 116 -0.08 0.62 -11.14
CA GLY A 116 -1.29 0.19 -11.85
C GLY A 116 -1.36 0.69 -13.29
N ASP A 117 -0.92 1.92 -13.57
CA ASP A 117 -0.87 2.45 -14.94
C ASP A 117 0.26 1.82 -15.77
N PHE A 118 1.39 1.49 -15.14
CA PHE A 118 2.51 0.85 -15.82
C PHE A 118 2.17 -0.60 -16.19
N GLN A 119 1.42 -1.30 -15.34
CA GLN A 119 0.93 -2.66 -15.61
C GLN A 119 -0.01 -2.73 -16.82
N ARG A 120 -0.76 -1.66 -17.13
CA ARG A 120 -1.72 -1.62 -18.26
C ARG A 120 -1.08 -1.90 -19.61
N LEU A 121 0.23 -1.69 -19.74
CA LEU A 121 1.01 -2.05 -20.94
C LEU A 121 0.77 -3.50 -21.38
N TYR A 122 0.58 -4.41 -20.42
CA TYR A 122 0.50 -5.84 -20.68
C TYR A 122 -0.90 -6.31 -21.07
N TYR A 123 -1.97 -5.65 -20.60
CA TYR A 123 -3.33 -6.20 -20.74
C TYR A 123 -4.41 -5.24 -21.25
N ALA A 124 -4.26 -3.92 -21.08
CA ALA A 124 -5.37 -2.99 -21.30
C ALA A 124 -5.92 -3.04 -22.74
N HIS A 125 -5.04 -3.18 -23.74
CA HIS A 125 -5.42 -3.30 -25.15
C HIS A 125 -6.28 -4.54 -25.48
N HIS A 126 -6.19 -5.61 -24.68
CA HIS A 126 -7.08 -6.78 -24.84
C HIS A 126 -8.51 -6.50 -24.37
N LEU A 127 -8.72 -5.42 -23.60
CA LEU A 127 -10.00 -4.99 -23.04
C LEU A 127 -10.49 -3.66 -23.65
N GLY A 128 -9.85 -3.18 -24.73
CA GLY A 128 -10.16 -1.90 -25.36
C GLY A 128 -9.71 -0.66 -24.57
N GLY A 129 -8.88 -0.84 -23.54
CA GLY A 129 -8.30 0.23 -22.75
C GLY A 129 -6.99 0.78 -23.33
N ASP A 130 -6.53 1.89 -22.75
CA ASP A 130 -5.25 2.50 -23.12
C ASP A 130 -4.06 1.69 -22.59
N ARG A 131 -3.30 1.11 -23.51
CA ARG A 131 -2.06 0.39 -23.25
C ARG A 131 -0.94 1.29 -22.73
N HIS A 132 -0.95 2.56 -23.11
CA HIS A 132 0.12 3.51 -22.88
C HIS A 132 -0.25 4.52 -21.79
N ALA A 133 -1.13 4.15 -20.85
CA ALA A 133 -1.58 5.00 -19.75
C ALA A 133 -0.41 5.62 -18.96
N ARG A 134 0.70 4.88 -18.80
CA ARG A 134 1.94 5.35 -18.16
C ARG A 134 2.54 6.60 -18.82
N ASP A 135 2.33 6.83 -20.12
CA ASP A 135 2.98 7.90 -20.87
C ASP A 135 2.56 9.30 -20.35
N ARG A 136 1.46 9.38 -19.59
CA ARG A 136 1.07 10.59 -18.84
C ARG A 136 2.11 11.05 -17.83
N PHE A 137 3.03 10.17 -17.44
CA PHE A 137 4.13 10.44 -16.51
C PHE A 137 5.48 10.59 -17.19
N ALA A 138 5.53 10.65 -18.53
CA ALA A 138 6.78 10.77 -19.26
C ALA A 138 7.61 11.98 -18.78
N GLY A 139 8.88 11.74 -18.49
CA GLY A 139 9.81 12.75 -17.96
C GLY A 139 9.76 12.95 -16.44
N HIS A 140 8.91 12.22 -15.71
CA HIS A 140 8.97 12.18 -14.25
C HIS A 140 10.27 11.50 -13.78
N VAL A 141 10.88 12.02 -12.70
CA VAL A 141 12.18 11.54 -12.20
C VAL A 141 12.16 10.06 -11.81
N TYR A 142 11.00 9.54 -11.40
CA TYR A 142 10.80 8.13 -11.01
C TYR A 142 10.11 7.28 -12.09
N PHE A 143 9.99 7.78 -13.32
CA PHE A 143 9.35 7.03 -14.40
C PHE A 143 10.06 5.70 -14.64
N ASP A 144 11.38 5.73 -14.81
CA ASP A 144 12.18 4.54 -15.08
C ASP A 144 12.18 3.57 -13.89
N ASP A 145 12.11 4.09 -12.66
CA ASP A 145 11.98 3.28 -11.46
C ASP A 145 10.66 2.48 -11.47
N CYS A 146 9.55 3.11 -11.88
CA CYS A 146 8.26 2.44 -11.96
C CYS A 146 8.13 1.51 -13.18
N ASP A 147 8.89 1.76 -14.25
CA ASP A 147 8.99 0.84 -15.39
C ASP A 147 9.76 -0.45 -15.03
N GLN A 148 10.68 -0.36 -14.06
CA GLN A 148 11.48 -1.47 -13.57
C GLN A 148 10.89 -2.21 -12.35
N PHE A 149 9.88 -1.62 -11.70
CA PHE A 149 9.22 -2.18 -10.51
C PHE A 149 8.36 -3.41 -10.83
#